data_AF-A0A959ZVP5-F1
#
_entry.id   AF-A0A959ZVP5-F1
#
_cell.length_a   1.000
_cell.length_b   1.000
_cell.length_c   1.000
_cell.angle_alpha   90.00
_cell.angle_beta   90.00
_cell.angle_gamma   90.00
#
_symmetry.space_group_name_H-M   'P 1'
#
loop_
_entity.id
_entity.type
_entity.pdbx_description
1 polymer ?
#
loop_
_entity_poly.entity_id
_entity_poly.type
_entity_poly.pdbx_seq_one_letter_code
_entity_poly.pdbx_strand_id
1 'polypeptide(L)' 'MEPKRERTLYEISSSFFAALVIVFALAGLLVVGFGDAGPGSPEFAICALFLLLGLGRLWLGLRRSGQED' A
#
# COMPACT_ATOMS: atom_id res chain seq x y z
N MET A 1 30.44 11.46 -4.60
CA MET A 1 29.32 11.80 -3.70
C MET A 1 28.39 10.61 -3.67
N GLU A 2 28.29 9.95 -2.52
CA GLU A 2 27.59 8.66 -2.33
C GLU A 2 26.07 8.81 -2.51
N PRO A 3 25.47 8.27 -3.59
CA PRO A 3 24.02 8.31 -3.78
C PRO A 3 23.31 7.09 -3.17
N LYS A 4 24.03 6.21 -2.46
CA LYS A 4 23.50 4.94 -1.95
C LYS A 4 22.61 5.16 -0.72
N ARG A 5 22.93 6.14 0.14
CA ARG A 5 22.22 6.40 1.40
C ARG A 5 20.82 7.03 1.22
N GLU A 6 20.65 7.92 0.24
CA GLU A 6 19.36 8.57 -0.03
C GLU A 6 18.32 7.62 -0.62
N ARG A 7 18.75 6.69 -1.50
CA ARG A 7 17.86 5.66 -2.04
C ARG A 7 17.28 4.77 -0.95
N THR A 8 18.09 4.38 0.03
CA THR A 8 17.65 3.53 1.15
C THR A 8 16.58 4.22 2.01
N LEU A 9 16.75 5.51 2.32
CA LEU A 9 15.75 6.26 3.11
C LEU A 9 14.44 6.43 2.35
N TYR A 10 14.49 6.74 1.05
CA TYR A 10 13.30 6.83 0.21
C TYR A 10 12.57 5.47 0.11
N GLU A 11 13.33 4.38 -0.02
CA GLU A 11 12.76 3.04 -0.15
C GLU A 11 12.09 2.56 1.15
N ILE A 12 12.71 2.82 2.31
CA ILE A 12 12.14 2.54 3.63
C ILE A 12 10.87 3.37 3.85
N SER A 13 10.93 4.68 3.62
CA SER A 13 9.77 5.57 3.83
C SER A 13 8.60 5.23 2.90
N SER A 14 8.89 4.89 1.64
CA SER A 14 7.88 4.46 0.67
C SER A 14 7.29 3.09 1.01
N SER A 15 8.06 2.15 1.58
CA SER A 15 7.53 0.87 2.09
C SER A 15 6.63 1.06 3.31
N PHE A 16 7.05 1.92 4.24
CA PHE A 16 6.26 2.24 5.43
C PHE A 16 4.93 2.93 5.08
N PHE A 17 4.98 3.89 4.15
CA PHE A 17 3.79 4.54 3.63
C PHE A 17 2.83 3.54 2.98
N ALA A 18 3.34 2.62 2.14
CA ALA A 18 2.53 1.56 1.55
C ALA A 18 1.86 0.66 2.60
N ALA A 19 2.58 0.30 3.67
CA ALA A 19 2.02 -0.48 4.78
C ALA A 19 0.89 0.26 5.49
N LEU A 20 1.06 1.56 5.77
CA LEU A 20 0.00 2.38 6.36
C LEU A 20 -1.23 2.45 5.44
N VAL A 21 -1.03 2.71 4.15
CA VAL A 21 -2.14 2.76 3.16
C VAL A 21 -2.90 1.45 3.14
N ILE A 22 -2.21 0.30 3.16
CA ILE A 22 -2.85 -1.02 3.21
C ILE A 22 -3.71 -1.17 4.47
N VAL A 23 -3.20 -0.79 5.64
CA VAL A 23 -3.94 -0.89 6.91
C VAL A 23 -5.19 -0.02 6.89
N PHE A 24 -5.08 1.24 6.45
CA PHE A 24 -6.22 2.16 6.34
C PHE A 24 -7.24 1.68 5.30
N ALA A 25 -6.78 1.16 4.16
CA ALA A 25 -7.64 0.64 3.12
C ALA A 25 -8.42 -0.60 3.59
N LEU A 26 -7.78 -1.52 4.33
CA LEU A 26 -8.45 -2.67 4.93
C LEU A 26 -9.49 -2.24 5.97
N ALA A 27 -9.14 -1.30 6.85
CA ALA A 27 -10.08 -0.75 7.82
C ALA A 27 -11.28 -0.11 7.13
N GLY A 28 -11.04 0.68 6.08
CA GLY A 28 -12.09 1.29 5.26
C GLY A 28 -12.99 0.26 4.58
N LEU A 29 -12.42 -0.80 3.99
CA LEU A 29 -13.20 -1.89 3.39
C LEU A 29 -14.08 -2.61 4.41
N LEU A 30 -13.58 -2.85 5.62
CA LEU A 30 -14.36 -3.48 6.69
C LEU A 30 -15.50 -2.55 7.14
N VAL A 31 -15.20 -1.27 7.38
CA VAL A 31 -16.20 -0.29 7.82
C VAL A 31 -17.28 -0.08 6.77
N VAL A 32 -16.91 0.08 5.51
CA VAL A 32 -17.86 0.33 4.42
C VAL A 32 -18.59 -0.96 4.03
N GLY A 33 -17.88 -2.09 3.96
CA GLY A 33 -18.44 -3.38 3.54
C GLY A 33 -19.42 -3.98 4.54
N PHE A 34 -19.20 -3.76 5.85
CA PHE A 34 -20.14 -4.16 6.91
C PHE A 34 -21.08 -3.04 7.35
N GLY A 35 -20.89 -1.82 6.83
CA GLY A 35 -21.74 -0.67 7.10
C GLY A 35 -22.87 -0.51 6.07
N ASP A 36 -23.64 0.56 6.22
CA ASP A 36 -24.87 0.79 5.44
C ASP A 36 -24.63 1.02 3.93
N ALA A 37 -23.45 1.53 3.56
CA ALA A 37 -23.09 1.77 2.17
C ALA A 37 -22.85 0.46 1.39
N GLY A 38 -22.31 -0.56 2.05
CA GLY A 38 -22.07 -1.88 1.47
C GLY A 38 -21.00 -1.92 0.36
N PRO A 39 -20.75 -3.11 -0.21
CA PRO A 39 -19.67 -3.34 -1.17
C PRO A 39 -19.91 -2.77 -2.58
N GLY A 40 -21.15 -2.39 -2.91
CA GLY A 40 -21.49 -1.75 -4.18
C GLY A 40 -21.23 -0.24 -4.21
N SER A 41 -20.79 0.33 -3.09
CA SER A 41 -20.60 1.77 -2.93
C SER A 41 -19.28 2.28 -3.54
N PRO A 42 -19.24 3.54 -4.00
CA PRO A 42 -18.01 4.14 -4.51
C PRO A 42 -16.92 4.23 -3.44
N GLU A 43 -17.27 4.38 -2.17
CA GLU A 43 -16.34 4.37 -1.04
C GLU A 43 -15.61 3.04 -0.92
N PHE A 44 -16.33 1.92 -1.07
CA PHE A 44 -15.74 0.58 -1.05
C PHE A 44 -14.76 0.39 -2.21
N ALA A 45 -15.15 0.84 -3.41
CA ALA A 45 -14.29 0.78 -4.59
C ALA A 45 -13.00 1.60 -4.39
N ILE A 46 -13.09 2.79 -3.79
CA ILE A 46 -11.93 3.62 -3.48
C ILE A 46 -11.00 2.90 -2.49
N CYS A 47 -11.53 2.34 -1.41
CA CYS A 47 -10.72 1.58 -0.46
C CYS A 47 -10.06 0.37 -1.13
N ALA A 48 -10.76 -0.35 -2.00
CA ALA A 48 -10.20 -1.47 -2.76
C ALA A 48 -9.05 -1.04 -3.70
N LEU A 49 -9.20 0.10 -4.38
CA LEU A 49 -8.16 0.65 -5.25
C LEU A 49 -6.91 1.04 -4.45
N PHE A 50 -7.06 1.72 -3.31
CA PHE A 50 -5.93 2.05 -2.43
C PHE A 50 -5.24 0.80 -1.90
N LEU A 51 -5.99 -0.24 -1.55
CA LEU A 51 -5.44 -1.52 -1.14
C LEU A 51 -4.59 -2.15 -2.26
N LEU A 52 -5.12 -2.18 -3.49
CA LEU A 52 -4.40 -2.71 -4.66
C LEU A 52 -3.12 -1.92 -4.95
N LEU A 53 -3.18 -0.59 -4.89
CA LEU A 53 -2.01 0.26 -5.11
C LEU A 53 -0.95 0.07 -4.02
N GLY A 54 -1.37 -0.02 -2.75
CA GLY A 54 -0.49 -0.30 -1.62
C GLY A 54 0.21 -1.65 -1.75
N LEU A 55 -0.56 -2.70 -2.06
CA LEU A 55 -0.03 -4.04 -2.31
C LEU A 55 0.91 -4.09 -3.52
N GLY A 56 0.55 -3.41 -4.61
CA GLY A 56 1.39 -3.30 -5.81
C GLY A 56 2.74 -2.66 -5.52
N ARG A 57 2.75 -1.56 -4.73
CA ARG A 57 4.01 -0.98 -4.26
C ARG A 57 4.78 -1.99 -3.41
N LEU A 58 4.16 -2.60 -2.40
CA LEU A 58 4.86 -3.52 -1.50
C LEU A 58 5.48 -4.69 -2.29
N TRP A 59 4.75 -5.25 -3.25
CA TRP A 59 5.21 -6.33 -4.13
C TRP A 59 6.40 -5.91 -5.01
N LEU A 60 6.37 -4.71 -5.60
CA LEU A 60 7.50 -4.16 -6.36
C LEU A 60 8.73 -3.95 -5.47
N GLY A 61 8.53 -3.54 -4.22
CA GLY A 61 9.59 -3.42 -3.22
C GLY A 61 10.23 -4.79 -2.91
N LEU A 62 9.41 -5.80 -2.63
CA LEU A 62 9.88 -7.16 -2.35
C LEU A 62 10.61 -7.79 -3.54
N ARG A 63 10.10 -7.60 -4.76
CA ARG A 63 10.75 -8.11 -5.98
C ARG A 63 12.11 -7.48 -6.24
N ARG A 64 12.28 -6.21 -5.92
CA ARG A 64 13.56 -5.52 -6.08
C ARG A 64 14.63 -6.07 -5.14
N SER A 65 14.24 -6.43 -3.92
CA SER A 65 15.14 -7.04 -2.93
C SER A 65 15.55 -8.48 -3.27
N GLY A 66 14.71 -9.24 -3.98
CA GLY A 66 15.02 -10.62 -4.40
C GLY A 66 15.85 -10.74 -5.68
N GLN A 67 16.33 -9.63 -6.24
CA GLN A 67 17.12 -9.58 -7.48
C GLN A 67 18.59 -9.18 -7.22
N GLU A 68 18.98 -9.03 -5.95
CA GLU A 68 20.36 -8.76 -5.50
C GLU A 68 21.10 -10.03 -5.00
N ASP A 69 20.51 -11.22 -5.18
CA ASP A 69 21.15 -12.53 -4.90
C ASP A 69 21.69 -13.21 -6.19
#